data_AF-A0A7M5WTR1-F1
#
_entry.id   AF-A0A7M5WTR1-F1
#
_cell.length_a   1.000
_cell.length_b   1.000
_cell.length_c   1.000
_cell.angle_alpha   90.00
_cell.angle_beta   90.00
_cell.angle_gamma   90.00
#
_symmetry.space_group_name_H-M   'P 1'
#
loop_
_entity.id
_entity.type
_entity.pdbx_description
1 polymer ?
#
loop_
_entity_poly.entity_id
_entity_poly.type
_entity_poly.pdbx_seq_one_letter_code
_entity_poly.pdbx_strand_id
1 'polypeptide(L)'
;MTSLEGNERRALQSILSRLVTVEDVGDVVDCVDDKSFSLNLLHWRMLSLMKKQTDEILSNEKLFQDMVIIDLLELLLCSGYVQDHRWISAINILTSLFTLDSYSIQTNPYCKRLSVAVALSFSTDVKSLASYGEEKLDPIRRYFDIKEMMERDDFFPIHKTLNTWLLRYVVSSWSEPSDIQWARQNIRPEFRTPHNVGESTHEMLKYSEHNSQGVSIHDGPAFYDNKPCTLEVLHEYGAVCGGVSKFGVAMAQAFGIPACPIGQPGHCAFLFFG
;
A
#
# COMPACT_ATOMS: atom_id res chain seq x y z
N MET A 1 13.76 -3.00 28.90
CA MET A 1 14.50 -4.20 29.35
C MET A 1 13.50 -5.22 29.84
N THR A 2 13.22 -6.22 29.02
CA THR A 2 12.62 -7.51 29.40
C THR A 2 13.19 -8.51 28.40
N SER A 3 14.21 -9.25 28.84
CA SER A 3 14.82 -10.33 28.07
C SER A 3 13.83 -11.48 28.00
N LEU A 4 13.25 -11.73 26.83
CA LEU A 4 12.57 -12.99 26.58
C LEU A 4 13.63 -14.09 26.46
N GLU A 5 13.45 -15.11 27.29
CA GLU A 5 14.45 -16.08 27.71
C GLU A 5 14.80 -17.10 26.63
N GLY A 6 15.97 -17.73 26.74
CA GLY A 6 16.54 -18.73 25.81
C GLY A 6 15.73 -20.02 25.59
N ASN A 7 14.46 -20.07 26.02
CA ASN A 7 13.48 -21.09 25.67
C ASN A 7 12.78 -20.80 24.34
N GLU A 8 12.44 -19.54 24.05
CA GLU A 8 11.79 -19.18 22.77
C GLU A 8 12.74 -19.34 21.59
N ARG A 9 14.02 -19.01 21.79
CA ARG A 9 15.08 -19.23 20.79
C ARG A 9 15.30 -20.71 20.47
N ARG A 10 15.22 -21.57 21.49
CA ARG A 10 15.29 -23.03 21.33
C ARG A 10 14.04 -23.59 20.65
N ALA A 11 12.86 -23.04 20.95
CA ALA A 11 11.62 -23.41 20.28
C ALA A 11 11.68 -23.07 18.79
N LEU A 12 12.07 -21.83 18.43
CA LEU A 12 12.27 -21.42 17.03
C LEU A 12 13.30 -22.29 16.30
N GLN A 13 14.46 -22.56 16.89
CA GLN A 13 15.48 -23.43 16.28
C GLN A 13 15.01 -24.89 16.12
N SER A 14 14.29 -25.42 17.12
CA SER A 14 13.70 -26.76 17.06
C SER A 14 12.53 -26.86 16.07
N ILE A 15 11.83 -25.76 15.81
CA ILE A 15 10.71 -25.70 14.87
C ILE A 15 11.23 -25.55 13.44
N LEU A 16 12.22 -24.69 13.23
CA LEU A 16 12.93 -24.57 11.95
C LEU A 16 13.59 -25.90 11.54
N SER A 17 14.21 -26.63 12.49
CA SER A 17 14.80 -27.93 12.20
C SER A 17 13.77 -29.01 11.88
N ARG A 18 12.55 -28.92 12.44
CA ARG A 18 11.43 -29.83 12.12
C ARG A 18 10.75 -29.47 10.80
N LEU A 19 10.58 -28.19 10.49
CA LEU A 19 9.92 -27.74 9.26
C LEU A 19 10.78 -27.89 8.00
N VAL A 20 12.11 -27.98 8.16
CA VAL A 20 13.04 -28.28 7.06
C VAL A 20 13.03 -29.78 6.70
N THR A 21 12.49 -30.64 7.57
CA THR A 21 12.49 -32.11 7.40
C THR A 21 11.11 -32.74 7.17
N VAL A 22 10.04 -31.95 7.14
CA VAL A 22 8.69 -32.45 6.83
C VAL A 22 8.56 -32.65 5.33
N GLU A 23 8.66 -33.91 4.89
CA GLU A 23 8.48 -34.34 3.50
C GLU A 23 7.04 -34.78 3.19
N ASP A 24 6.20 -35.03 4.21
CA ASP A 24 4.84 -35.56 4.04
C ASP A 24 3.76 -34.65 4.66
N VAL A 25 2.65 -34.47 3.93
CA VAL A 25 1.54 -33.56 4.26
C VAL A 25 0.65 -34.14 5.37
N GLY A 26 0.73 -35.45 5.63
CA GLY A 26 -0.08 -36.16 6.62
C GLY A 26 0.12 -35.72 8.08
N ASP A 27 1.32 -35.27 8.44
CA ASP A 27 1.67 -34.86 9.82
C ASP A 27 1.11 -33.47 10.22
N VAL A 28 0.45 -32.77 9.29
CA VAL A 28 -0.08 -31.41 9.46
C VAL A 28 -1.51 -31.42 10.05
N VAL A 29 -2.22 -32.55 9.95
CA VAL A 29 -3.69 -32.61 10.14
C VAL A 29 -4.12 -32.56 11.61
N ASP A 30 -3.29 -33.04 12.54
CA ASP A 30 -3.65 -33.12 13.97
C ASP A 30 -3.37 -31.84 14.77
N CYS A 31 -2.81 -30.80 14.14
CA CYS A 31 -2.38 -29.58 14.84
C CYS A 31 -3.20 -28.33 14.50
N VAL A 32 -4.24 -28.45 13.67
CA VAL A 32 -4.96 -27.31 13.06
C VAL A 32 -5.66 -26.39 14.07
N ASP A 33 -6.02 -26.88 15.27
CA ASP A 33 -6.73 -26.11 16.30
C ASP A 33 -5.84 -25.46 17.38
N ASP A 34 -4.51 -25.61 17.30
CA ASP A 34 -3.58 -24.94 18.21
C ASP A 34 -3.17 -23.56 17.65
N LYS A 35 -3.44 -22.48 18.40
CA LYS A 35 -2.96 -21.12 18.06
C LYS A 35 -1.44 -21.08 17.86
N SER A 36 -0.70 -21.88 18.64
CA SER A 36 0.75 -22.04 18.48
C SER A 36 1.08 -22.65 17.11
N PHE A 37 0.34 -23.68 16.69
CA PHE A 37 0.54 -24.29 15.38
C PHE A 37 0.20 -23.36 14.22
N SER A 38 -0.93 -22.66 14.28
CA SER A 38 -1.31 -21.66 13.28
C SER A 38 -0.23 -20.58 13.14
N LEU A 39 0.27 -20.05 14.27
CA LEU A 39 1.37 -19.09 14.27
C LEU A 39 2.64 -19.66 13.63
N ASN A 40 2.99 -20.91 13.97
CA ASN A 40 4.16 -21.60 13.42
C ASN A 40 4.04 -21.81 11.91
N LEU A 41 2.86 -22.16 11.40
CA LEU A 41 2.60 -22.32 9.97
C LEU A 41 2.72 -20.99 9.22
N LEU A 42 2.21 -19.89 9.80
CA LEU A 42 2.35 -18.55 9.25
C LEU A 42 3.83 -18.11 9.24
N HIS A 43 4.58 -18.36 10.31
CA HIS A 43 6.02 -18.12 10.36
C HIS A 43 6.77 -18.92 9.28
N TRP A 44 6.48 -20.22 9.17
CA TRP A 44 7.05 -21.06 8.12
C TRP A 44 6.75 -20.50 6.73
N ARG A 45 5.50 -20.13 6.48
CA ARG A 45 5.08 -19.58 5.19
C ARG A 45 5.84 -18.30 4.89
N MET A 46 5.95 -17.38 5.84
CA MET A 46 6.71 -16.15 5.71
C MET A 46 8.18 -16.43 5.38
N LEU A 47 8.83 -17.33 6.12
CA LEU A 47 10.21 -17.74 5.87
C LEU A 47 10.39 -18.39 4.49
N SER A 48 9.43 -19.21 4.06
CA SER A 48 9.45 -19.85 2.74
C SER A 48 9.42 -18.81 1.60
N LEU A 49 8.70 -17.70 1.79
CA LEU A 49 8.62 -16.60 0.83
C LEU A 49 9.91 -15.80 0.75
N MET A 50 10.75 -15.87 1.79
CA MET A 50 12.03 -15.17 1.90
C MET A 50 13.24 -16.09 1.73
N LYS A 51 13.07 -17.36 1.33
CA LYS A 51 14.14 -18.38 1.27
C LYS A 51 15.36 -18.00 0.41
N LYS A 52 15.27 -17.01 -0.47
CA LYS A 52 16.40 -16.48 -1.26
C LYS A 52 17.15 -15.32 -0.57
N GLN A 53 16.71 -14.88 0.61
CA GLN A 53 17.18 -13.71 1.35
C GLN A 53 17.59 -14.09 2.79
N THR A 54 18.01 -15.35 2.99
CA THR A 54 18.19 -15.98 4.32
C THR A 54 19.18 -15.24 5.24
N ASP A 55 20.21 -14.61 4.70
CA ASP A 55 21.21 -13.90 5.49
C ASP A 55 20.67 -12.59 6.10
N GLU A 56 19.80 -11.85 5.38
CA GLU A 56 19.13 -10.66 5.90
C GLU A 56 18.10 -11.01 6.99
N ILE A 57 17.40 -12.14 6.84
CA ILE A 57 16.42 -12.66 7.81
C ILE A 57 17.09 -12.93 9.16
N LEU A 58 18.23 -13.63 9.15
CA LEU A 58 18.94 -14.03 10.36
C LEU A 58 19.52 -12.85 11.14
N SER A 59 19.81 -11.75 10.44
CA SER A 59 20.28 -10.50 11.05
C SER A 59 19.18 -9.72 11.77
N ASN A 60 17.91 -10.04 11.53
CA ASN A 60 16.74 -9.31 11.99
C ASN A 60 15.92 -10.11 13.04
N GLU A 61 16.60 -10.74 14.00
CA GLU A 61 16.01 -11.62 15.03
C GLU A 61 14.90 -10.91 15.86
N LYS A 62 15.02 -9.58 16.04
CA LYS A 62 14.04 -8.74 16.73
C LYS A 62 12.72 -8.57 15.95
N LEU A 63 12.80 -8.58 14.61
CA LEU A 63 11.66 -8.44 13.69
C LEU A 63 10.62 -9.54 13.90
N PHE A 64 11.09 -10.77 14.11
CA PHE A 64 10.25 -11.95 14.36
C PHE A 64 9.77 -12.02 15.81
N GLN A 65 10.58 -11.51 16.75
CA GLN A 65 10.20 -11.41 18.16
C GLN A 65 9.16 -10.33 18.45
N ASP A 66 9.04 -9.30 17.59
CA ASP A 66 8.04 -8.25 17.75
C ASP A 66 6.72 -8.57 16.99
N MET A 67 6.75 -9.44 15.97
CA MET A 67 5.59 -9.87 15.18
C MET A 67 4.74 -10.99 15.82
N VAL A 68 4.61 -11.00 17.15
CA VAL A 68 3.94 -12.06 17.94
C VAL A 68 2.41 -12.09 17.77
N ILE A 69 1.85 -11.34 16.83
CA ILE A 69 0.40 -11.23 16.64
C ILE A 69 0.00 -12.09 15.45
N ILE A 70 -0.60 -13.26 15.72
CA ILE A 70 -1.17 -14.18 14.73
C ILE A 70 -1.98 -13.40 13.68
N ASP A 71 -2.90 -12.56 14.13
CA ASP A 71 -3.77 -11.77 13.24
C ASP A 71 -3.00 -10.84 12.30
N LEU A 72 -1.86 -10.29 12.73
CA LEU A 72 -1.07 -9.36 11.92
C LEU A 72 -0.30 -10.10 10.83
N LEU A 73 0.28 -11.26 11.18
CA LEU A 73 0.93 -12.15 10.22
C LEU A 73 -0.06 -12.72 9.22
N GLU A 74 -1.25 -13.12 9.68
CA GLU A 74 -2.33 -13.57 8.81
C GLU A 74 -2.74 -12.48 7.82
N LEU A 75 -2.98 -11.25 8.30
CA LEU A 75 -3.28 -10.12 7.42
C LEU A 75 -2.16 -9.87 6.41
N LEU A 76 -0.90 -9.90 6.83
CA LEU A 76 0.25 -9.69 5.95
C LEU A 76 0.31 -10.74 4.83
N LEU A 77 0.08 -12.01 5.14
CA LEU A 77 0.19 -13.11 4.20
C LEU A 77 -1.06 -13.28 3.30
N CYS A 78 -2.22 -12.85 3.77
CA CYS A 78 -3.50 -13.00 3.06
C CYS A 78 -3.93 -11.75 2.27
N SER A 79 -3.18 -10.64 2.34
CA SER A 79 -3.55 -9.37 1.67
C SER A 79 -2.91 -9.17 0.29
N GLY A 80 -2.68 -10.28 -0.41
CA GLY A 80 -2.18 -10.32 -1.78
C GLY A 80 -0.66 -10.33 -1.91
N TYR A 81 -0.19 -10.40 -3.16
CA TYR A 81 1.22 -10.55 -3.49
C TYR A 81 2.05 -9.28 -3.18
N VAL A 82 3.30 -9.49 -2.75
CA VAL A 82 4.33 -8.45 -2.61
C VAL A 82 5.14 -8.39 -3.90
N GLN A 83 5.11 -7.25 -4.57
CA GLN A 83 5.78 -7.04 -5.85
C GLN A 83 7.30 -7.31 -5.73
N ASP A 84 7.86 -7.94 -6.76
CA ASP A 84 9.27 -8.36 -6.85
C ASP A 84 9.76 -9.22 -5.67
N HIS A 85 8.86 -9.90 -4.95
CA HIS A 85 9.17 -10.66 -3.74
C HIS A 85 9.87 -9.85 -2.63
N ARG A 86 9.63 -8.53 -2.52
CA ARG A 86 10.24 -7.65 -1.50
C ARG A 86 9.62 -7.77 -0.10
N TRP A 87 9.49 -9.00 0.39
CA TRP A 87 8.91 -9.30 1.69
C TRP A 87 9.68 -8.65 2.84
N ILE A 88 11.02 -8.63 2.79
CA ILE A 88 11.83 -7.97 3.81
C ILE A 88 11.54 -6.47 3.90
N SER A 89 11.41 -5.78 2.76
CA SER A 89 11.04 -4.36 2.74
C SER A 89 9.66 -4.13 3.36
N ALA A 90 8.67 -4.97 3.02
CA ALA A 90 7.34 -4.89 3.62
C ALA A 90 7.40 -5.05 5.15
N ILE A 91 8.14 -6.05 5.63
CA ILE A 91 8.25 -6.31 7.07
C ILE A 91 8.98 -5.17 7.78
N ASN A 92 10.07 -4.64 7.23
CA ASN A 92 10.78 -3.50 7.81
C ASN A 92 9.88 -2.25 7.96
N ILE A 93 9.04 -1.98 6.96
CA ILE A 93 8.05 -0.90 7.05
C ILE A 93 7.03 -1.19 8.14
N LEU A 94 6.49 -2.41 8.19
CA LEU A 94 5.51 -2.81 9.18
C LEU A 94 6.07 -2.73 10.61
N THR A 95 7.29 -3.17 10.84
CA THR A 95 7.98 -3.05 12.14
C THR A 95 8.20 -1.60 12.54
N SER A 96 8.56 -0.75 11.57
CA SER A 96 8.71 0.69 11.82
C SER A 96 7.37 1.31 12.26
N LEU A 97 6.28 1.00 11.54
CA LEU A 97 4.93 1.44 11.90
C LEU A 97 4.51 0.91 13.27
N PHE A 98 4.75 -0.37 13.55
CA PHE A 98 4.42 -0.98 14.84
C PHE A 98 5.20 -0.33 15.99
N THR A 99 6.47 0.00 15.77
CA THR A 99 7.29 0.70 16.77
C THR A 99 6.72 2.10 17.06
N LEU A 100 6.24 2.81 16.05
CA LEU A 100 5.73 4.17 16.16
C LEU A 100 4.28 4.26 16.66
N ASP A 101 3.44 3.26 16.37
CA ASP A 101 1.99 3.31 16.63
C ASP A 101 1.41 1.97 17.15
N SER A 102 2.18 1.27 17.98
CA SER A 102 1.84 -0.04 18.53
C SER A 102 0.45 -0.11 19.15
N TYR A 103 0.07 0.89 19.94
CA TYR A 103 -1.22 0.92 20.63
C TYR A 103 -2.39 0.92 19.64
N SER A 104 -2.40 1.82 18.64
CA SER A 104 -3.47 1.86 17.66
C SER A 104 -3.48 0.63 16.76
N ILE A 105 -2.32 0.12 16.34
CA ILE A 105 -2.25 -1.10 15.51
C ILE A 105 -2.77 -2.33 16.27
N GLN A 106 -2.55 -2.40 17.58
CA GLN A 106 -3.05 -3.51 18.40
C GLN A 106 -4.54 -3.39 18.74
N THR A 107 -5.02 -2.18 19.04
CA THR A 107 -6.37 -1.97 19.59
C THR A 107 -7.41 -1.57 18.57
N ASN A 108 -7.02 -1.02 17.41
CA ASN A 108 -7.92 -0.57 16.36
C ASN A 108 -7.80 -1.46 15.11
N PRO A 109 -8.85 -2.24 14.77
CA PRO A 109 -8.85 -3.10 13.58
C PRO A 109 -8.56 -2.37 12.27
N TYR A 110 -9.01 -1.12 12.11
CA TYR A 110 -8.71 -0.32 10.93
C TYR A 110 -7.23 0.03 10.85
N CYS A 111 -6.63 0.51 11.95
CA CYS A 111 -5.20 0.85 11.98
C CYS A 111 -4.33 -0.40 11.70
N LYS A 112 -4.75 -1.57 12.19
CA LYS A 112 -4.12 -2.86 11.88
C LYS A 112 -4.17 -3.18 10.37
N ARG A 113 -5.32 -3.03 9.72
CA ARG A 113 -5.44 -3.23 8.27
C ARG A 113 -4.64 -2.19 7.48
N LEU A 114 -4.68 -0.93 7.90
CA LEU A 114 -3.98 0.18 7.24
C LEU A 114 -2.47 -0.01 7.28
N SER A 115 -1.89 -0.41 8.42
CA SER A 115 -0.44 -0.61 8.55
C SER A 115 0.07 -1.71 7.62
N VAL A 116 -0.67 -2.82 7.53
CA VAL A 116 -0.34 -3.91 6.58
C VAL A 116 -0.50 -3.46 5.13
N ALA A 117 -1.57 -2.72 4.80
CA ALA A 117 -1.78 -2.21 3.44
C ALA A 117 -0.64 -1.28 3.00
N VAL A 118 -0.18 -0.38 3.87
CA VAL A 118 0.97 0.51 3.61
C VAL A 118 2.25 -0.31 3.44
N ALA A 119 2.55 -1.20 4.38
CA ALA A 119 3.74 -2.05 4.33
C ALA A 119 3.85 -2.85 3.02
N LEU A 120 2.75 -3.48 2.60
CA LEU A 120 2.71 -4.25 1.35
C LEU A 120 2.84 -3.36 0.11
N SER A 121 2.19 -2.19 0.10
CA SER A 121 2.18 -1.30 -1.08
C SER A 121 3.49 -0.55 -1.27
N PHE A 122 4.16 -0.20 -0.18
CA PHE A 122 5.44 0.52 -0.18
C PHE A 122 6.66 -0.40 -0.07
N SER A 123 6.45 -1.71 -0.06
CA SER A 123 7.54 -2.69 -0.24
C SER A 123 8.35 -2.42 -1.50
N THR A 124 7.70 -1.84 -2.50
CA THR A 124 8.29 -1.19 -3.66
C THR A 124 8.06 0.31 -3.58
N ASP A 125 9.04 1.12 -4.02
CA ASP A 125 8.92 2.57 -3.97
C ASP A 125 7.66 3.06 -4.70
N VAL A 126 6.80 3.77 -3.97
CA VAL A 126 5.72 4.56 -4.56
C VAL A 126 6.30 5.92 -4.92
N LYS A 127 6.44 6.17 -6.21
CA LYS A 127 7.09 7.37 -6.74
C LYS A 127 6.11 8.54 -6.84
N SER A 128 6.52 9.75 -6.48
CA SER A 128 5.69 10.95 -6.57
C SER A 128 5.39 11.28 -8.04
N LEU A 129 4.13 11.59 -8.35
CA LEU A 129 3.75 12.08 -9.67
C LEU A 129 4.30 13.48 -9.92
N ALA A 130 4.21 14.36 -8.92
CA ALA A 130 4.65 15.75 -8.99
C ALA A 130 6.15 15.88 -9.34
N SER A 131 6.97 14.96 -8.84
CA SER A 131 8.41 14.89 -9.12
C SER A 131 8.78 14.14 -10.41
N TYR A 132 7.81 13.81 -11.27
CA TYR A 132 8.02 12.96 -12.46
C TYR A 132 8.61 11.57 -12.15
N GLY A 133 8.42 11.10 -10.91
CA GLY A 133 8.89 9.81 -10.44
C GLY A 133 10.34 9.77 -9.94
N GLU A 134 10.95 10.94 -9.74
CA GLU A 134 12.29 11.10 -9.16
C GLU A 134 12.27 10.95 -7.63
N GLU A 135 11.22 11.45 -6.97
CA GLU A 135 11.07 11.35 -5.52
C GLU A 135 10.19 10.16 -5.13
N LYS A 136 10.45 9.66 -3.92
CA LYS A 136 9.71 8.56 -3.30
C LYS A 136 8.85 9.10 -2.17
N LEU A 137 7.63 8.60 -2.09
CA LEU A 137 6.72 8.93 -1.00
C LEU A 137 7.09 8.14 0.26
N ASP A 138 6.99 8.78 1.43
CA ASP A 138 7.29 8.14 2.71
C ASP A 138 6.12 7.26 3.18
N PRO A 139 6.33 5.94 3.37
CA PRO A 139 5.29 5.05 3.89
C PRO A 139 4.80 5.43 5.28
N ILE A 140 5.70 5.92 6.15
CA ILE A 140 5.35 6.25 7.53
C ILE A 140 4.43 7.47 7.54
N ARG A 141 4.81 8.52 6.82
CA ARG A 141 3.95 9.69 6.61
C ARG A 141 2.61 9.31 6.01
N ARG A 142 2.59 8.47 4.96
CA ARG A 142 1.35 8.01 4.31
C ARG A 142 0.39 7.31 5.28
N TYR A 143 0.90 6.46 6.17
CA TYR A 143 0.10 5.82 7.21
C TYR A 143 -0.58 6.85 8.12
N PHE A 144 0.19 7.82 8.63
CA PHE A 144 -0.35 8.82 9.56
C PHE A 144 -1.32 9.78 8.89
N ASP A 145 -1.05 10.23 7.66
CA ASP A 145 -1.97 11.11 6.93
C ASP A 145 -3.33 10.43 6.72
N ILE A 146 -3.35 9.15 6.31
CA ILE A 146 -4.60 8.41 6.09
C ILE A 146 -5.30 8.10 7.42
N LYS A 147 -4.56 7.77 8.47
CA LYS A 147 -5.12 7.58 9.82
C LYS A 147 -5.84 8.85 10.29
N GLU A 148 -5.18 10.01 10.19
CA GLU A 148 -5.75 11.31 10.57
C GLU A 148 -7.00 11.64 9.74
N MET A 149 -6.96 11.44 8.42
CA MET A 149 -8.12 11.61 7.55
C MET A 149 -9.29 10.71 7.97
N MET A 150 -9.04 9.44 8.31
CA MET A 150 -10.09 8.54 8.79
C MET A 150 -10.68 9.04 10.12
N GLU A 151 -9.86 9.49 11.07
CA GLU A 151 -10.31 10.02 12.36
C GLU A 151 -11.13 11.30 12.23
N ARG A 152 -10.90 12.10 11.18
CA ARG A 152 -11.71 13.29 10.83
C ARG A 152 -12.97 12.98 10.03
N ASP A 153 -13.24 11.72 9.71
CA ASP A 153 -14.31 11.32 8.79
C ASP A 153 -14.21 11.97 7.40
N ASP A 154 -12.99 12.18 6.91
CA ASP A 154 -12.72 12.81 5.62
C ASP A 154 -13.11 11.92 4.42
N PHE A 155 -13.14 10.60 4.61
CA PHE A 155 -13.40 9.62 3.56
C PHE A 155 -14.88 9.30 3.38
N PHE A 156 -15.24 8.75 2.21
CA PHE A 156 -16.57 8.19 2.03
C PHE A 156 -16.83 6.99 2.97
N PRO A 157 -18.09 6.73 3.38
CA PRO A 157 -18.40 5.67 4.34
C PRO A 157 -17.87 4.27 3.97
N ILE A 158 -17.83 3.95 2.67
CA ILE A 158 -17.29 2.68 2.15
C ILE A 158 -15.83 2.45 2.54
N HIS A 159 -15.06 3.50 2.79
CA HIS A 159 -13.65 3.38 3.18
C HIS A 159 -13.46 2.54 4.46
N LYS A 160 -14.39 2.67 5.42
CA LYS A 160 -14.32 1.95 6.71
C LYS A 160 -14.55 0.44 6.56
N THR A 161 -15.22 0.02 5.48
CA THR A 161 -15.55 -1.39 5.22
C THR A 161 -14.49 -2.12 4.39
N LEU A 162 -13.50 -1.38 3.85
CA LEU A 162 -12.45 -1.95 3.04
C LEU A 162 -11.60 -2.95 3.83
N ASN A 163 -11.36 -4.11 3.21
CA ASN A 163 -10.35 -5.05 3.69
C ASN A 163 -8.94 -4.53 3.35
N THR A 164 -7.93 -5.17 3.92
CA THR A 164 -6.52 -4.77 3.73
C THR A 164 -6.09 -4.79 2.27
N TRP A 165 -6.56 -5.76 1.47
CA TRP A 165 -6.24 -5.84 0.05
C TRP A 165 -6.77 -4.63 -0.73
N LEU A 166 -8.04 -4.24 -0.50
CA LEU A 166 -8.63 -3.05 -1.11
C LEU A 166 -7.95 -1.76 -0.64
N LEU A 167 -7.57 -1.67 0.63
CA LEU A 167 -6.83 -0.52 1.16
C LEU A 167 -5.49 -0.30 0.44
N ARG A 168 -4.85 -1.35 -0.10
CA ARG A 168 -3.63 -1.19 -0.90
C ARG A 168 -3.84 -0.25 -2.08
N TYR A 169 -5.00 -0.34 -2.73
CA TYR A 169 -5.39 0.52 -3.85
C TYR A 169 -5.89 1.91 -3.43
N VAL A 170 -5.89 2.21 -2.12
CA VAL A 170 -6.05 3.57 -1.61
C VAL A 170 -4.68 4.14 -1.27
N VAL A 171 -3.89 3.40 -0.49
CA VAL A 171 -2.61 3.88 0.03
C VAL A 171 -1.51 3.93 -1.01
N SER A 172 -1.63 3.24 -2.15
CA SER A 172 -0.63 3.25 -3.23
C SER A 172 -0.71 4.48 -4.16
N SER A 173 -1.35 5.57 -3.72
CA SER A 173 -1.45 6.80 -4.50
C SER A 173 -0.07 7.43 -4.77
N TRP A 174 0.17 7.82 -6.03
CA TRP A 174 1.33 8.63 -6.43
C TRP A 174 1.21 10.10 -6.03
N SER A 175 0.04 10.49 -5.52
CA SER A 175 -0.29 11.87 -5.14
C SER A 175 0.40 12.26 -3.85
N GLU A 176 0.93 13.47 -3.81
CA GLU A 176 1.44 14.07 -2.58
C GLU A 176 0.27 14.58 -1.70
N PRO A 177 0.52 14.91 -0.41
CA PRO A 177 -0.54 15.44 0.46
C PRO A 177 -1.23 16.69 -0.11
N SER A 178 -0.49 17.56 -0.81
CA SER A 178 -1.02 18.74 -1.51
C SER A 178 -1.99 18.36 -2.63
N ASP A 179 -1.68 17.33 -3.43
CA ASP A 179 -2.57 16.81 -4.47
C ASP A 179 -3.85 16.23 -3.88
N ILE A 180 -3.75 15.46 -2.79
CA ILE A 180 -4.91 14.91 -2.07
C ILE A 180 -5.80 16.05 -1.57
N GLN A 181 -5.21 17.09 -0.99
CA GLN A 181 -5.94 18.27 -0.54
C GLN A 181 -6.62 19.00 -1.70
N TRP A 182 -5.89 19.21 -2.80
CA TRP A 182 -6.41 19.89 -4.00
C TRP A 182 -7.61 19.13 -4.58
N ALA A 183 -7.51 17.80 -4.74
CA ALA A 183 -8.59 16.96 -5.24
C ALA A 183 -9.87 17.12 -4.40
N ARG A 184 -9.70 17.15 -3.06
CA ARG A 184 -10.82 17.29 -2.12
C ARG A 184 -11.50 18.65 -2.18
N GLN A 185 -10.74 19.71 -2.48
CA GLN A 185 -11.22 21.08 -2.57
C GLN A 185 -11.86 21.39 -3.92
N ASN A 186 -11.39 20.74 -4.99
CA ASN A 186 -11.75 21.10 -6.36
C ASN A 186 -12.70 20.11 -7.05
N ILE A 187 -12.99 18.96 -6.44
CA ILE A 187 -14.01 18.06 -7.01
C ILE A 187 -15.35 18.81 -7.12
N ARG A 188 -15.99 18.71 -8.28
CA ARG A 188 -17.32 19.32 -8.45
C ARG A 188 -18.35 18.58 -7.58
N PRO A 189 -19.33 19.29 -6.98
CA PRO A 189 -20.28 18.69 -6.04
C PRO A 189 -21.02 17.45 -6.56
N GLU A 190 -21.37 17.42 -7.85
CA GLU A 190 -22.08 16.32 -8.52
C GLU A 190 -21.27 15.01 -8.57
N PHE A 191 -19.94 15.09 -8.49
CA PHE A 191 -19.03 13.94 -8.47
C PHE A 191 -18.59 13.55 -7.06
N ARG A 192 -18.98 14.30 -6.02
CA ARG A 192 -18.58 14.04 -4.63
C ARG A 192 -19.40 12.89 -3.99
N THR A 193 -19.47 11.76 -4.68
CA THR A 193 -20.12 10.53 -4.22
C THR A 193 -19.24 9.31 -4.57
N PRO A 194 -19.37 8.19 -3.84
CA PRO A 194 -18.60 6.98 -4.14
C PRO A 194 -18.74 6.51 -5.60
N HIS A 195 -19.96 6.56 -6.14
CA HIS A 195 -20.25 6.06 -7.49
C HIS A 195 -19.77 6.99 -8.60
N ASN A 196 -19.68 8.30 -8.35
CA ASN A 196 -19.40 9.30 -9.39
C ASN A 196 -17.99 9.90 -9.30
N VAL A 197 -17.20 9.62 -8.26
CA VAL A 197 -15.89 10.25 -8.06
C VAL A 197 -14.92 10.01 -9.22
N GLY A 198 -14.94 8.81 -9.82
CA GLY A 198 -14.12 8.51 -11.00
C GLY A 198 -14.56 9.28 -12.24
N GLU A 199 -15.86 9.53 -12.38
CA GLU A 199 -16.44 10.27 -13.50
C GLU A 199 -16.00 11.74 -13.52
N SER A 200 -15.54 12.30 -12.39
CA SER A 200 -14.97 13.66 -12.37
C SER A 200 -13.85 13.87 -13.39
N THR A 201 -13.12 12.81 -13.76
CA THR A 201 -11.97 12.87 -14.67
C THR A 201 -12.32 13.46 -16.03
N HIS A 202 -13.42 13.02 -16.66
CA HIS A 202 -13.74 13.45 -18.04
C HIS A 202 -14.20 14.92 -18.12
N GLU A 203 -14.76 15.43 -17.02
CA GLU A 203 -15.21 16.82 -16.90
C GLU A 203 -14.12 17.77 -16.41
N MET A 204 -13.19 17.26 -15.59
CA MET A 204 -12.13 18.06 -14.97
C MET A 204 -10.82 18.03 -15.75
N LEU A 205 -10.60 17.09 -16.66
CA LEU A 205 -9.32 16.97 -17.34
C LEU A 205 -9.47 16.87 -18.85
N LYS A 206 -8.78 17.77 -19.56
CA LYS A 206 -8.73 17.75 -21.02
C LYS A 206 -7.77 16.68 -21.53
N TYR A 207 -8.20 15.94 -22.56
CA TYR A 207 -7.28 15.12 -23.35
C TYR A 207 -6.47 16.00 -24.32
N SER A 208 -5.16 16.09 -24.12
CA SER A 208 -4.26 16.97 -24.88
C SER A 208 -2.93 16.30 -25.19
N GLU A 209 -2.55 16.24 -26.48
CA GLU A 209 -1.22 15.79 -26.92
C GLU A 209 -0.21 16.94 -27.03
N HIS A 210 -0.70 18.19 -27.17
CA HIS A 210 0.12 19.39 -27.27
C HIS A 210 -0.43 20.47 -26.32
N ASN A 211 0.47 21.22 -25.70
CA ASN A 211 0.09 22.37 -24.87
C ASN A 211 -0.23 23.61 -25.75
N SER A 212 -0.58 24.74 -25.12
CA SER A 212 -0.95 25.97 -25.84
C SER A 212 0.18 26.58 -26.68
N GLN A 213 1.44 26.20 -26.40
CA GLN A 213 2.63 26.61 -27.14
C GLN A 213 3.04 25.58 -28.22
N GLY A 214 2.27 24.50 -28.38
CA GLY A 214 2.57 23.44 -29.35
C GLY A 214 3.66 22.46 -28.91
N VAL A 215 4.06 22.45 -27.63
CA VAL A 215 5.00 21.46 -27.08
C VAL A 215 4.29 20.12 -26.91
N SER A 216 4.93 19.01 -27.29
CA SER A 216 4.33 17.68 -27.22
C SER A 216 4.35 17.13 -25.80
N ILE A 217 3.33 16.36 -25.42
CA ILE A 217 3.30 15.60 -24.16
C ILE A 217 4.48 14.61 -24.05
N HIS A 218 5.04 14.19 -25.18
CA HIS A 218 6.20 13.31 -25.24
C HIS A 218 7.52 14.03 -24.91
N ASP A 219 7.52 15.36 -24.85
CA ASP A 219 8.67 16.17 -24.39
C ASP A 219 8.75 16.25 -22.85
N GLY A 220 7.89 15.49 -22.14
CA GLY A 220 7.96 15.31 -20.69
C GLY A 220 7.70 16.61 -19.92
N PRO A 221 8.57 17.01 -18.96
CA PRO A 221 8.37 18.23 -18.17
C PRO A 221 8.18 19.50 -19.00
N ALA A 222 8.75 19.58 -20.21
CA ALA A 222 8.60 20.73 -21.08
C ALA A 222 7.13 20.99 -21.48
N PHE A 223 6.29 19.95 -21.58
CA PHE A 223 4.86 20.09 -21.83
C PHE A 223 4.15 20.92 -20.74
N TYR A 224 4.59 20.77 -19.50
CA TYR A 224 4.05 21.46 -18.32
C TYR A 224 4.87 22.69 -17.91
N ASP A 225 5.60 23.30 -18.86
CA ASP A 225 6.50 24.45 -18.61
C ASP A 225 7.55 24.17 -17.51
N ASN A 226 7.97 22.91 -17.36
CA ASN A 226 8.85 22.40 -16.31
C ASN A 226 8.32 22.58 -14.88
N LYS A 227 7.01 22.79 -14.71
CA LYS A 227 6.33 22.76 -13.40
C LYS A 227 6.30 21.32 -12.86
N PRO A 228 6.17 21.12 -11.53
CA PRO A 228 5.83 19.81 -10.97
C PRO A 228 4.52 19.27 -11.56
N CYS A 229 4.44 17.96 -11.81
CA CYS A 229 3.26 17.33 -12.40
C CYS A 229 2.18 17.02 -11.34
N THR A 230 1.61 18.07 -10.74
CA THR A 230 0.54 17.98 -9.74
C THR A 230 -0.83 17.77 -10.39
N LEU A 231 -1.86 17.42 -9.62
CA LEU A 231 -3.24 17.34 -10.12
C LEU A 231 -3.75 18.68 -10.65
N GLU A 232 -3.35 19.78 -10.01
CA GLU A 232 -3.66 21.13 -10.47
C GLU A 232 -3.04 21.42 -11.84
N VAL A 233 -1.78 21.06 -12.04
CA VAL A 233 -1.08 21.23 -13.32
C VAL A 233 -1.68 20.32 -14.39
N LEU A 234 -2.04 19.09 -14.05
CA LEU A 234 -2.78 18.22 -14.97
C LEU A 234 -4.11 18.87 -15.36
N HIS A 235 -4.89 19.37 -14.41
CA HIS A 235 -6.15 20.06 -14.65
C HIS A 235 -5.99 21.26 -15.61
N GLU A 236 -4.93 22.07 -15.43
CA GLU A 236 -4.64 23.25 -16.25
C GLU A 236 -4.23 22.90 -17.69
N TYR A 237 -3.32 21.94 -17.88
CA TYR A 237 -2.72 21.65 -19.19
C TYR A 237 -3.43 20.52 -19.96
N GLY A 238 -4.07 19.62 -19.23
CA GLY A 238 -4.53 18.33 -19.73
C GLY A 238 -3.44 17.26 -19.75
N ALA A 239 -3.79 16.10 -20.27
CA ALA A 239 -2.88 14.97 -20.43
C ALA A 239 -3.38 13.99 -21.49
N VAL A 240 -2.60 12.94 -21.79
CA VAL A 240 -3.07 11.76 -22.53
C VAL A 240 -3.45 10.62 -21.58
N CYS A 241 -3.83 9.46 -22.13
CA CYS A 241 -4.45 8.35 -21.40
C CYS A 241 -3.76 7.97 -20.08
N GLY A 242 -2.42 7.99 -20.02
CA GLY A 242 -1.66 7.70 -18.80
C GLY A 242 -1.86 8.75 -17.70
N GLY A 243 -1.78 10.04 -18.04
CA GLY A 243 -2.01 11.13 -17.10
C GLY A 243 -3.49 11.24 -16.70
N VAL A 244 -4.39 11.03 -17.66
CA VAL A 244 -5.84 10.98 -17.42
C VAL A 244 -6.21 9.90 -16.41
N SER A 245 -5.68 8.69 -16.60
CA SER A 245 -5.93 7.58 -15.68
C SER A 245 -5.36 7.82 -14.29
N LYS A 246 -4.16 8.40 -14.19
CA LYS A 246 -3.56 8.76 -12.90
C LYS A 246 -4.35 9.85 -12.18
N PHE A 247 -4.86 10.85 -12.90
CA PHE A 247 -5.72 11.87 -12.34
C PHE A 247 -7.00 11.25 -11.73
N GLY A 248 -7.71 10.42 -12.50
CA GLY A 248 -8.93 9.76 -12.00
C GLY A 248 -8.69 8.86 -10.79
N VAL A 249 -7.59 8.11 -10.79
CA VAL A 249 -7.18 7.31 -9.62
C VAL A 249 -6.90 8.19 -8.41
N ALA A 250 -6.15 9.28 -8.58
CA ALA A 250 -5.85 10.21 -7.51
C ALA A 250 -7.11 10.87 -6.93
N MET A 251 -8.05 11.28 -7.79
CA MET A 251 -9.35 11.81 -7.38
C MET A 251 -10.12 10.79 -6.52
N ALA A 252 -10.23 9.54 -6.97
CA ALA A 252 -10.90 8.49 -6.20
C ALA A 252 -10.21 8.21 -4.84
N GLN A 253 -8.90 8.08 -4.85
CA GLN A 253 -8.11 7.77 -3.65
C GLN A 253 -8.15 8.90 -2.61
N ALA A 254 -8.26 10.16 -3.02
CA ALA A 254 -8.42 11.30 -2.12
C ALA A 254 -9.71 11.26 -1.27
N PHE A 255 -10.69 10.45 -1.69
CA PHE A 255 -11.93 10.16 -0.97
C PHE A 255 -11.98 8.74 -0.39
N GLY A 256 -10.86 8.02 -0.42
CA GLY A 256 -10.72 6.71 0.20
C GLY A 256 -11.28 5.57 -0.66
N ILE A 257 -11.51 5.81 -1.94
CA ILE A 257 -11.98 4.81 -2.90
C ILE A 257 -10.80 4.04 -3.50
N PRO A 258 -10.81 2.70 -3.45
CA PRO A 258 -9.82 1.86 -4.13
C PRO A 258 -9.84 2.15 -5.63
N ALA A 259 -8.68 2.50 -6.20
CA ALA A 259 -8.55 2.72 -7.63
C ALA A 259 -7.16 2.35 -8.15
N CYS A 260 -7.08 1.95 -9.41
CA CYS A 260 -5.81 1.66 -10.08
C CYS A 260 -5.86 1.93 -11.59
N PRO A 261 -4.74 2.37 -12.19
CA PRO A 261 -4.61 2.44 -13.63
C PRO A 261 -4.30 1.06 -14.19
N ILE A 262 -4.85 0.77 -15.36
CA ILE A 262 -4.60 -0.41 -16.16
C ILE A 262 -4.04 0.06 -17.50
N GLY A 263 -2.80 -0.32 -17.77
CA GLY A 263 -2.09 0.02 -19.00
C GLY A 263 -2.02 -1.15 -19.97
N GLN A 264 -2.16 -0.85 -21.25
CA GLN A 264 -1.79 -1.71 -22.39
C GLN A 264 -0.92 -0.88 -23.34
N PRO A 265 -0.13 -1.49 -24.24
CA PRO A 265 0.62 -0.73 -25.24
C PRO A 265 -0.28 0.25 -25.99
N GLY A 266 0.01 1.56 -25.87
CA GLY A 266 -0.77 2.63 -26.52
C GLY A 266 -2.08 3.04 -25.82
N HIS A 267 -2.43 2.45 -24.67
CA HIS A 267 -3.67 2.81 -23.97
C HIS A 267 -3.55 2.67 -22.45
N CYS A 268 -4.24 3.55 -21.72
CA CYS A 268 -4.38 3.42 -20.27
C CYS A 268 -5.77 3.87 -19.88
N ALA A 269 -6.42 3.06 -19.06
CA ALA A 269 -7.66 3.40 -18.38
C ALA A 269 -7.44 3.25 -16.87
N PHE A 270 -8.43 3.59 -16.07
CA PHE A 270 -8.42 3.26 -14.65
C PHE A 270 -9.72 2.58 -14.24
N LEU A 271 -9.63 1.82 -13.15
CA LEU A 271 -10.74 1.18 -12.48
C LEU A 271 -10.86 1.78 -11.08
N PHE A 272 -12.08 1.95 -10.60
CA PHE A 272 -12.35 2.33 -9.22
C PHE A 272 -13.51 1.51 -8.64
N PHE A 273 -13.53 1.36 -7.32
CA PHE A 273 -14.53 0.60 -6.59
C PHE A 273 -15.50 1.55 -5.85
N GLY A 274 -16.55 1.99 -6.56
CA GLY A 274 -17.50 3.02 -6.13
C GLY A 274 -18.85 2.50 -5.65
#